data_AF-A0AAN6FP89-F1
#
_entry.id   AF-A0AAN6FP89-F1
#
_cell.length_a   1.000
_cell.length_b   1.000
_cell.length_c   1.000
_cell.angle_alpha   90.00
_cell.angle_beta   90.00
_cell.angle_gamma   90.00
#
_symmetry.space_group_name_H-M   'P 1'
#
loop_
_entity.id
_entity.type
_entity.pdbx_description
1 polymer ?
#
loop_
_entity_poly.entity_id
_entity_poly.type
_entity_poly.pdbx_seq_one_letter_code
_entity_poly.pdbx_strand_id
1 'polypeptide(L)'
;MGALHSATKEPSVKRFVLTSSSSAACPLKFNEPYDLTPESWATASIEAAWAPPPYEQDRMLSVYAASKAQAEQAMWQFVKDHKPHFVANSVLPDFICGLPISLEKQGYGPSNGLLQALWNKNDYFRVLYPQFMVDVKDTARLHLAALLAPDAENERIFGYAHNRTWTDWIVRLKRMYPDHEFPDPPENEGIDMANVTGRPRAERLLKWLGRDGFRPMEESMKEVCDTFV
;
A
#
# COMPACT_ATOMS: atom_id res chain seq x y z
N MET A 1 -12.64 -15.89 2.37
CA MET A 1 -14.11 -16.05 2.26
C MET A 1 -14.84 -16.05 3.61
N GLY A 2 -14.30 -16.64 4.70
CA GLY A 2 -15.04 -16.76 5.98
C GLY A 2 -15.59 -15.45 6.58
N ALA A 3 -14.84 -14.35 6.49
CA ALA A 3 -15.31 -13.04 6.96
C ALA A 3 -16.52 -12.51 6.18
N LEU A 4 -16.52 -12.65 4.84
CA LEU A 4 -17.64 -12.22 3.99
C LEU A 4 -18.91 -13.02 4.28
N HIS A 5 -18.80 -14.35 4.40
CA HIS A 5 -19.94 -15.18 4.78
C HIS A 5 -20.50 -14.81 6.15
N SER A 6 -19.63 -14.47 7.11
CA SER A 6 -20.06 -14.05 8.45
C SER A 6 -20.78 -12.70 8.38
N ALA A 7 -20.24 -11.74 7.64
CA ALA A 7 -20.87 -10.43 7.42
C ALA A 7 -22.24 -10.55 6.74
N THR A 8 -22.40 -11.45 5.78
CA THR A 8 -23.70 -11.69 5.11
C THR A 8 -24.76 -12.27 6.06
N LYS A 9 -24.34 -13.03 7.07
CA LYS A 9 -25.25 -13.59 8.08
C LYS A 9 -25.66 -12.59 9.16
N GLU A 10 -25.00 -11.43 9.23
CA GLU A 10 -25.23 -10.42 10.25
C GLU A 10 -25.96 -9.20 9.63
N PRO A 11 -27.28 -9.05 9.84
CA PRO A 11 -28.06 -7.96 9.23
C PRO A 11 -27.63 -6.57 9.67
N SER A 12 -26.95 -6.46 10.82
CA SER A 12 -26.45 -5.18 11.33
C SER A 12 -25.23 -4.66 10.55
N VAL A 13 -24.48 -5.51 9.84
CA VAL A 13 -23.37 -5.09 8.99
C VAL A 13 -23.90 -4.35 7.77
N LYS A 14 -23.51 -3.08 7.60
CA LYS A 14 -23.93 -2.22 6.48
C LYS A 14 -22.83 -1.96 5.46
N ARG A 15 -21.57 -1.96 5.89
CA ARG A 15 -20.40 -1.82 5.02
C ARG A 15 -19.32 -2.82 5.41
N PHE A 16 -18.59 -3.32 4.42
CA PHE A 16 -17.43 -4.20 4.58
C PHE A 16 -16.25 -3.59 3.83
N VAL A 17 -15.09 -3.47 4.48
CA VAL A 17 -13.87 -2.96 3.85
C VAL A 17 -12.77 -4.00 3.92
N LEU A 18 -12.24 -4.37 2.76
CA LEU A 18 -11.05 -5.20 2.65
C LEU A 18 -9.80 -4.34 2.58
N THR A 19 -8.84 -4.58 3.48
CA THR A 19 -7.47 -4.09 3.32
C THR A 19 -6.77 -4.96 2.28
N SER A 20 -6.73 -4.46 1.05
CA SER A 20 -5.96 -5.05 -0.04
C SER A 20 -4.53 -4.47 -0.05
N SER A 21 -3.92 -4.28 -1.21
CA SER A 21 -2.54 -3.80 -1.36
C SER A 21 -2.36 -3.19 -2.74
N SER A 22 -1.43 -2.24 -2.90
CA SER A 22 -0.97 -1.77 -4.22
C SER A 22 -0.56 -2.93 -5.13
N SER A 23 0.11 -3.94 -4.57
CA SER A 23 0.52 -5.18 -5.23
C SER A 23 -0.63 -6.02 -5.81
N ALA A 24 -1.88 -5.73 -5.48
CA ALA A 24 -3.03 -6.35 -6.14
C ALA A 24 -3.28 -5.78 -7.56
N ALA A 25 -2.76 -4.59 -7.84
CA ALA A 25 -2.99 -3.82 -9.07
C ALA A 25 -1.71 -3.51 -9.85
N CYS A 26 -0.59 -3.25 -9.16
CA CYS A 26 0.65 -2.79 -9.78
C CYS A 26 1.28 -3.86 -10.69
N PRO A 27 1.62 -3.53 -11.96
CA PRO A 27 2.18 -4.47 -12.92
C PRO A 27 3.72 -4.65 -12.83
N LEU A 28 4.39 -4.05 -11.84
CA LEU A 28 5.86 -4.06 -11.69
C LEU A 28 6.61 -3.50 -12.91
N LYS A 29 6.15 -2.36 -13.43
CA LYS A 29 6.80 -1.64 -14.53
C LYS A 29 7.54 -0.40 -13.99
N PHE A 30 8.80 -0.24 -14.36
CA PHE A 30 9.64 0.87 -13.94
C PHE A 30 10.24 1.58 -15.15
N ASN A 31 10.46 2.90 -15.03
CA ASN A 31 11.02 3.75 -16.09
C ASN A 31 10.19 3.84 -17.39
N GLU A 32 8.94 3.37 -17.35
CA GLU A 32 7.98 3.46 -18.45
C GLU A 32 6.65 4.00 -17.90
N PRO A 33 6.08 5.07 -18.48
CA PRO A 33 4.76 5.56 -18.09
C PRO A 33 3.66 4.52 -18.35
N TYR A 34 2.74 4.38 -17.40
CA TYR A 34 1.54 3.54 -17.58
C TYR A 34 0.37 4.09 -16.76
N ASP A 35 -0.85 3.80 -17.18
CA ASP A 35 -2.05 4.13 -16.41
C ASP A 35 -2.34 3.02 -15.40
N LEU A 36 -2.51 3.41 -14.14
CA LEU A 36 -2.98 2.54 -13.07
C LEU A 36 -4.39 2.95 -12.68
N THR A 37 -5.36 2.11 -13.03
CA THR A 37 -6.80 2.39 -12.86
C THR A 37 -7.45 1.46 -11.83
N PRO A 38 -8.67 1.79 -11.36
CA PRO A 38 -9.45 0.88 -10.51
C PRO A 38 -9.77 -0.47 -11.15
N GLU A 39 -9.55 -0.67 -12.45
CA GLU A 39 -9.73 -1.94 -13.14
C GLU A 39 -8.42 -2.73 -13.27
N SER A 40 -7.27 -2.13 -12.92
CA SER A 40 -5.96 -2.76 -13.04
C SER A 40 -5.77 -3.90 -12.04
N TRP A 41 -5.19 -5.00 -12.52
CA TRP A 41 -4.83 -6.18 -11.74
C TRP A 41 -3.39 -6.59 -12.01
N ALA A 42 -2.73 -7.13 -10.99
CA ALA A 42 -1.36 -7.65 -11.08
C ALA A 42 -1.28 -9.00 -11.82
N THR A 43 -1.84 -9.08 -13.04
CA THR A 43 -1.97 -10.31 -13.83
C THR A 43 -0.61 -10.98 -14.07
N ALA A 44 0.42 -10.21 -14.41
CA ALA A 44 1.78 -10.73 -14.62
C ALA A 44 2.35 -11.37 -13.34
N SER A 45 2.11 -10.76 -12.17
CA SER A 45 2.55 -11.33 -10.89
C SER A 45 1.78 -12.61 -10.53
N ILE A 46 0.48 -12.67 -10.86
CA ILE A 46 -0.31 -13.91 -10.72
C ILE A 46 0.28 -15.01 -11.60
N GLU A 47 0.51 -14.74 -12.88
CA GLU A 47 1.12 -15.71 -13.81
C GLU A 47 2.49 -16.19 -13.31
N ALA A 48 3.35 -15.28 -12.87
CA ALA A 48 4.67 -15.60 -12.33
C ALA A 48 4.60 -16.44 -11.04
N ALA A 49 3.64 -16.16 -10.15
CA ALA A 49 3.44 -16.93 -8.92
C ALA A 49 3.05 -18.40 -9.18
N TRP A 50 2.26 -18.63 -10.24
CA TRP A 50 1.75 -19.96 -10.61
C TRP A 50 2.60 -20.68 -11.66
N ALA A 51 3.71 -20.09 -12.12
CA ALA A 51 4.62 -20.70 -13.09
C ALA A 51 5.16 -22.06 -12.56
N PRO A 52 5.47 -23.04 -13.43
CA PRO A 52 6.06 -24.31 -13.01
C PRO A 52 7.43 -24.13 -12.32
N PRO A 53 7.94 -25.11 -11.56
CA PRO A 53 9.22 -25.02 -10.86
C PRO A 53 10.40 -24.69 -11.80
N PRO A 54 11.50 -24.12 -11.26
CA PRO A 54 11.86 -24.08 -9.84
C PRO A 54 11.22 -22.93 -9.03
N TYR A 55 10.86 -23.20 -7.77
CA TYR A 55 10.25 -22.22 -6.86
C TYR A 55 11.33 -21.51 -6.03
N GLU A 56 11.97 -20.51 -6.63
CA GLU A 56 13.08 -19.77 -6.01
C GLU A 56 12.60 -18.52 -5.25
N GLN A 57 13.50 -17.90 -4.48
CA GLN A 57 13.19 -16.72 -3.66
C GLN A 57 12.77 -15.48 -4.47
N ASP A 58 13.19 -15.40 -5.73
CA ASP A 58 12.80 -14.33 -6.67
C ASP A 58 11.28 -14.27 -6.91
N ARG A 59 10.55 -15.37 -6.65
CA ARG A 59 9.09 -15.42 -6.73
C ARG A 59 8.36 -14.85 -5.53
N MET A 60 9.05 -14.56 -4.43
CA MET A 60 8.41 -14.15 -3.17
C MET A 60 7.45 -12.96 -3.35
N LEU A 61 7.87 -11.93 -4.09
CA LEU A 61 7.05 -10.75 -4.33
C LEU A 61 5.87 -11.05 -5.26
N SER A 62 6.06 -11.90 -6.29
CA SER A 62 4.99 -12.36 -7.16
C SER A 62 3.94 -13.17 -6.41
N VAL A 63 4.37 -14.08 -5.53
CA VAL A 63 3.47 -14.88 -4.67
C VAL A 63 2.68 -13.98 -3.72
N TYR A 64 3.33 -12.98 -3.11
CA TYR A 64 2.63 -12.00 -2.27
C TYR A 64 1.60 -11.20 -3.08
N ALA A 65 2.00 -10.64 -4.23
CA ALA A 65 1.11 -9.90 -5.12
C ALA A 65 -0.08 -10.74 -5.59
N ALA A 66 0.16 -11.99 -5.99
CA ALA A 66 -0.88 -12.94 -6.37
C ALA A 66 -1.85 -13.22 -5.22
N SER A 67 -1.34 -13.40 -3.99
CA SER A 67 -2.19 -13.61 -2.81
C SER A 67 -3.13 -12.44 -2.56
N LYS A 68 -2.64 -11.20 -2.76
CA LYS A 68 -3.44 -9.97 -2.59
C LYS A 68 -4.45 -9.80 -3.72
N ALA A 69 -4.00 -9.93 -4.96
CA ALA A 69 -4.85 -9.80 -6.15
C ALA A 69 -5.99 -10.82 -6.14
N GLN A 70 -5.67 -12.10 -5.92
CA GLN A 70 -6.66 -13.18 -5.96
C GLN A 70 -7.61 -13.14 -4.76
N ALA A 71 -7.16 -12.69 -3.57
CA ALA A 71 -8.04 -12.49 -2.43
C ALA A 71 -9.04 -11.35 -2.67
N GLU A 72 -8.61 -10.24 -3.27
CA GLU A 72 -9.48 -9.13 -3.62
C GLU A 72 -10.44 -9.50 -4.76
N GLN A 73 -9.97 -10.21 -5.80
CA GLN A 73 -10.82 -10.75 -6.85
C GLN A 73 -11.90 -11.69 -6.29
N ALA A 74 -11.54 -12.55 -5.34
CA ALA A 74 -12.49 -13.44 -4.68
C ALA A 74 -13.56 -12.66 -3.89
N MET A 75 -13.19 -11.55 -3.25
CA MET A 75 -14.17 -10.66 -2.61
C MET A 75 -15.13 -10.05 -3.64
N TRP A 76 -14.62 -9.48 -4.74
CA TRP A 76 -15.46 -8.86 -5.75
C TRP A 76 -16.36 -9.87 -6.46
N GLN A 77 -15.84 -11.07 -6.73
CA GLN A 77 -16.63 -12.18 -7.25
C GLN A 77 -17.74 -12.59 -6.27
N PHE A 78 -17.44 -12.68 -4.97
CA PHE A 78 -18.45 -12.95 -3.94
C PHE A 78 -19.56 -11.89 -3.95
N VAL A 79 -19.21 -10.60 -3.97
CA VAL A 79 -20.17 -9.48 -4.00
C VAL A 79 -21.06 -9.56 -5.24
N LYS A 80 -20.47 -9.84 -6.41
CA LYS A 80 -21.18 -10.00 -7.68
C LYS A 80 -22.18 -11.16 -7.64
N ASP A 81 -21.76 -12.31 -7.14
CA ASP A 81 -22.55 -13.54 -7.18
C ASP A 81 -23.64 -13.59 -6.10
N HIS A 82 -23.31 -13.13 -4.88
CA HIS A 82 -24.17 -13.27 -3.71
C HIS A 82 -24.98 -12.01 -3.42
N LYS A 83 -24.60 -10.86 -3.98
CA LYS A 83 -25.27 -9.56 -3.80
C LYS A 83 -25.62 -9.28 -2.33
N PRO A 84 -24.62 -9.26 -1.43
CA PRO A 84 -24.87 -9.09 0.00
C PRO A 84 -25.58 -7.77 0.30
N HIS A 85 -26.27 -7.69 1.45
CA HIS A 85 -27.01 -6.50 1.88
C HIS A 85 -26.14 -5.31 2.29
N PHE A 86 -24.82 -5.51 2.39
CA PHE A 86 -23.86 -4.48 2.73
C PHE A 86 -23.14 -3.95 1.49
N VAL A 87 -22.67 -2.71 1.56
CA VAL A 87 -21.74 -2.13 0.58
C VAL A 87 -20.34 -2.70 0.83
N ALA A 88 -19.64 -3.12 -0.21
CA ALA A 88 -18.26 -3.59 -0.11
C ALA A 88 -17.31 -2.54 -0.69
N ASN A 89 -16.15 -2.31 -0.05
CA ASN A 89 -15.08 -1.49 -0.62
C ASN A 89 -13.74 -2.20 -0.38
N SER A 90 -12.71 -1.85 -1.15
CA SER A 90 -11.33 -2.20 -0.81
C SER A 90 -10.46 -0.95 -0.70
N VAL A 91 -9.48 -1.00 0.19
CA VAL A 91 -8.41 0.01 0.27
C VAL A 91 -7.10 -0.65 -0.12
N LEU A 92 -6.41 -0.07 -1.10
CA LEU A 92 -5.14 -0.54 -1.64
C LEU A 92 -4.05 0.44 -1.24
N PRO A 93 -3.51 0.35 -0.02
CA PRO A 93 -2.35 1.14 0.35
C PRO A 93 -1.11 0.66 -0.43
N ASP A 94 -0.27 1.59 -0.83
CA ASP A 94 1.12 1.32 -1.24
C ASP A 94 2.04 1.25 0.00
N PHE A 95 3.33 1.54 -0.13
CA PHE A 95 4.30 1.50 0.97
C PHE A 95 3.80 2.33 2.17
N ILE A 96 3.39 1.65 3.23
CA ILE A 96 2.85 2.32 4.42
C ILE A 96 4.02 2.83 5.26
N CYS A 97 4.10 4.15 5.46
CA CYS A 97 5.07 4.78 6.33
C CYS A 97 4.36 5.58 7.44
N GLY A 98 4.89 5.54 8.66
CA GLY A 98 4.36 6.31 9.78
C GLY A 98 4.36 5.52 11.08
N LEU A 99 4.34 6.23 12.21
CA LEU A 99 4.53 5.61 13.53
C LEU A 99 3.37 4.66 13.88
N PRO A 100 3.64 3.41 14.28
CA PRO A 100 2.61 2.51 14.77
C PRO A 100 2.04 3.02 16.10
N ILE A 101 0.80 2.64 16.41
CA ILE A 101 0.13 3.07 17.65
C ILE A 101 0.85 2.53 18.88
N SER A 102 1.47 1.35 18.77
CA SER A 102 2.27 0.76 19.85
C SER A 102 3.48 0.04 19.26
N LEU A 103 4.65 0.67 19.37
CA LEU A 103 5.93 0.04 19.00
C LEU A 103 6.19 -1.23 19.83
N GLU A 104 5.86 -1.22 21.12
CA GLU A 104 6.03 -2.38 22.00
C GLU A 104 5.27 -3.62 21.49
N LYS A 105 4.01 -3.45 21.06
CA LYS A 105 3.14 -4.57 20.68
C LYS A 105 3.19 -4.93 19.20
N GLN A 106 3.45 -3.95 18.34
CA GLN A 106 3.41 -4.12 16.89
C GLN A 106 4.81 -4.22 16.27
N GLY A 107 5.83 -3.72 16.97
CA GLY A 107 7.15 -3.49 16.38
C GLY A 107 7.08 -2.54 15.19
N TYR A 108 8.14 -2.58 14.37
CA TYR A 108 8.08 -2.00 13.05
C TYR A 108 7.45 -3.01 12.09
N GLY A 109 6.29 -2.67 11.53
CA GLY A 109 5.71 -3.46 10.44
C GLY A 109 6.64 -3.52 9.23
N PRO A 110 6.41 -4.43 8.26
CA PRO A 110 7.36 -4.73 7.19
C PRO A 110 7.94 -3.50 6.46
N SER A 111 7.08 -2.54 6.11
CA SER A 111 7.49 -1.30 5.44
C SER A 111 8.38 -0.41 6.32
N ASN A 112 7.99 -0.14 7.57
CA ASN A 112 8.84 0.61 8.51
C ASN A 112 10.12 -0.17 8.87
N GLY A 113 10.08 -1.50 8.86
CA GLY A 113 11.25 -2.35 9.05
C GLY A 113 12.30 -2.17 7.95
N LEU A 114 11.88 -1.90 6.71
CA LEU A 114 12.82 -1.54 5.63
C LEU A 114 13.40 -0.14 5.81
N LEU A 115 12.63 0.82 6.33
CA LEU A 115 13.15 2.12 6.72
C LEU A 115 14.16 1.99 7.88
N GLN A 116 13.92 1.09 8.83
CA GLN A 116 14.86 0.76 9.91
C GLN A 116 16.12 0.06 9.36
N ALA A 117 15.98 -0.85 8.38
CA ALA A 117 17.11 -1.48 7.73
C ALA A 117 17.98 -0.43 7.02
N LEU A 118 17.37 0.52 6.30
CA LEU A 118 18.07 1.66 5.70
C LEU A 118 18.82 2.48 6.75
N TRP A 119 18.14 2.84 7.85
CA TRP A 119 18.73 3.59 8.96
C TRP A 119 19.97 2.91 9.52
N ASN A 120 19.91 1.59 9.69
CA ASN A 120 20.99 0.77 10.23
C ASN A 120 22.04 0.36 9.17
N LYS A 121 22.01 0.93 7.96
CA LYS A 121 22.92 0.57 6.85
C LYS A 121 22.87 -0.93 6.51
N ASN A 122 21.73 -1.59 6.73
CA ASN A 122 21.50 -2.98 6.36
C ASN A 122 20.89 -3.06 4.96
N ASP A 123 21.60 -3.70 4.04
CA ASP A 123 21.22 -3.78 2.62
C ASP A 123 19.86 -4.41 2.33
N TYR A 124 19.24 -5.08 3.31
CA TYR A 124 17.89 -5.62 3.20
C TYR A 124 16.83 -4.59 2.78
N PHE A 125 17.04 -3.29 3.03
CA PHE A 125 16.12 -2.26 2.55
C PHE A 125 15.93 -2.28 1.01
N ARG A 126 16.94 -2.74 0.26
CA ARG A 126 16.94 -2.79 -1.20
C ARG A 126 16.05 -3.89 -1.80
N VAL A 127 15.41 -4.72 -0.97
CA VAL A 127 14.52 -5.80 -1.44
C VAL A 127 13.28 -5.28 -2.16
N LEU A 128 12.86 -4.04 -1.89
CA LEU A 128 11.73 -3.41 -2.56
C LEU A 128 12.19 -2.38 -3.58
N TYR A 129 11.55 -2.45 -4.76
CA TYR A 129 11.66 -1.53 -5.88
C TYR A 129 11.02 -0.15 -5.59
N PRO A 130 11.31 0.87 -6.43
CA PRO A 130 10.56 2.12 -6.45
C PRO A 130 9.05 1.89 -6.55
N GLN A 131 8.27 2.60 -5.73
CA GLN A 131 6.81 2.49 -5.69
C GLN A 131 6.25 3.77 -5.06
N PHE A 132 4.95 3.83 -4.82
CA PHE A 132 4.37 4.93 -4.07
C PHE A 132 4.50 4.70 -2.56
N MET A 133 4.19 5.71 -1.77
CA MET A 133 4.00 5.56 -0.32
C MET A 133 2.68 6.18 0.10
N VAL A 134 2.17 5.77 1.26
CA VAL A 134 1.05 6.39 1.94
C VAL A 134 1.28 6.42 3.45
N ASP A 135 0.84 7.49 4.11
CA ASP A 135 0.94 7.58 5.55
C ASP A 135 0.01 6.57 6.24
N VAL A 136 0.44 5.97 7.35
CA VAL A 136 -0.40 5.02 8.11
C VAL A 136 -1.72 5.64 8.60
N LYS A 137 -1.71 6.91 9.00
CA LYS A 137 -2.90 7.63 9.46
C LYS A 137 -3.81 7.97 8.29
N ASP A 138 -3.29 8.24 7.11
CA ASP A 138 -4.12 8.44 5.91
C ASP A 138 -4.70 7.12 5.41
N THR A 139 -3.94 6.04 5.48
CA THR A 139 -4.46 4.68 5.24
C THR A 139 -5.63 4.38 6.17
N ALA A 140 -5.50 4.66 7.46
CA ALA A 140 -6.60 4.51 8.43
C ALA A 140 -7.81 5.38 8.08
N ARG A 141 -7.59 6.64 7.65
CA ARG A 141 -8.66 7.53 7.20
C ARG A 141 -9.36 7.02 5.95
N LEU A 142 -8.63 6.47 4.97
CA LEU A 142 -9.24 5.88 3.78
C LEU A 142 -10.14 4.68 4.14
N HIS A 143 -9.75 3.86 5.13
CA HIS A 143 -10.63 2.80 5.64
C HIS A 143 -11.89 3.37 6.32
N LEU A 144 -11.74 4.45 7.09
CA LEU A 144 -12.87 5.13 7.72
C LEU A 144 -13.82 5.71 6.67
N ALA A 145 -13.28 6.36 5.64
CA ALA A 145 -14.06 6.90 4.54
C ALA A 145 -14.78 5.79 3.77
N ALA A 146 -14.12 4.66 3.51
CA ALA A 146 -14.71 3.49 2.87
C ALA A 146 -15.88 2.87 3.67
N LEU A 147 -15.94 3.11 4.99
CA LEU A 147 -17.06 2.67 5.84
C LEU A 147 -18.18 3.71 5.96
N LEU A 148 -17.83 5.00 5.97
CA LEU A 148 -18.74 6.07 6.39
C LEU A 148 -19.17 7.02 5.29
N ALA A 149 -18.36 7.22 4.25
CA ALA A 149 -18.70 8.14 3.17
C ALA A 149 -19.91 7.60 2.41
N PRO A 150 -20.97 8.41 2.22
CA PRO A 150 -22.20 7.93 1.60
C PRO A 150 -22.01 7.63 0.10
N ASP A 151 -21.01 8.23 -0.54
CA ASP A 151 -20.71 8.03 -1.97
C ASP A 151 -19.62 6.96 -2.21
N ALA A 152 -19.06 6.36 -1.15
CA ALA A 152 -18.06 5.30 -1.26
C ALA A 152 -18.74 3.94 -1.33
N GLU A 153 -19.06 3.51 -2.56
CA GLU A 153 -19.85 2.31 -2.79
C GLU A 153 -19.24 1.41 -3.86
N ASN A 154 -18.92 0.16 -3.48
CA ASN A 154 -18.47 -0.88 -4.41
C ASN A 154 -17.24 -0.46 -5.22
N GLU A 155 -16.30 0.24 -4.56
CA GLU A 155 -15.10 0.79 -5.20
C GLU A 155 -13.78 0.28 -4.59
N ARG A 156 -12.72 0.40 -5.39
CA ARG A 156 -11.33 0.17 -5.00
C ARG A 156 -10.66 1.52 -4.77
N ILE A 157 -10.18 1.76 -3.56
CA ILE A 157 -9.63 3.05 -3.12
C ILE A 157 -8.11 2.96 -3.07
N PHE A 158 -7.43 3.78 -3.88
CA PHE A 158 -5.98 3.70 -4.09
C PHE A 158 -5.24 4.66 -3.15
N GLY A 159 -4.54 4.10 -2.15
CA GLY A 159 -3.68 4.85 -1.23
C GLY A 159 -2.28 5.05 -1.80
N TYR A 160 -2.14 5.92 -2.80
CA TYR A 160 -0.90 6.24 -3.51
C TYR A 160 -0.59 7.73 -3.35
N ALA A 161 0.07 8.11 -2.26
CA ALA A 161 0.25 9.53 -1.90
C ALA A 161 1.43 10.17 -2.64
N HIS A 162 2.61 9.58 -2.50
CA HIS A 162 3.84 10.17 -3.03
C HIS A 162 4.66 9.10 -3.74
N ASN A 163 5.18 9.43 -4.91
CA ASN A 163 6.16 8.60 -5.59
C ASN A 163 7.45 8.55 -4.76
N ARG A 164 8.03 7.37 -4.63
CA ARG A 164 9.07 7.12 -3.64
C ARG A 164 10.18 6.25 -4.21
N THR A 165 11.41 6.71 -3.99
CA THR A 165 12.64 5.96 -4.24
C THR A 165 13.51 5.98 -2.97
N TRP A 166 14.34 4.96 -2.78
CA TRP A 166 15.38 4.93 -1.76
C TRP A 166 16.36 6.09 -1.95
N THR A 167 16.67 6.45 -3.20
CA THR A 167 17.50 7.61 -3.53
C THR A 167 16.94 8.91 -2.96
N ASP A 168 15.67 9.23 -3.24
CA ASP A 168 15.01 10.42 -2.68
C ASP A 168 14.95 10.37 -1.15
N TRP A 169 14.63 9.20 -0.59
CA TRP A 169 14.59 9.01 0.86
C TRP A 169 15.94 9.23 1.52
N ILE A 170 17.03 8.69 0.98
CA ILE A 170 18.39 8.90 1.50
C ILE A 170 18.76 10.39 1.46
N VAL A 171 18.45 11.08 0.36
CA VAL A 171 18.69 12.54 0.26
C VAL A 171 17.93 13.30 1.33
N ARG A 172 16.64 12.99 1.53
CA ARG A 172 15.82 13.64 2.58
C ARG A 172 16.31 13.33 3.98
N LEU A 173 16.64 12.07 4.26
CA LEU A 173 17.14 11.62 5.55
C LEU A 173 18.47 12.29 5.91
N LYS A 174 19.41 12.40 4.96
CA LYS A 174 20.67 13.15 5.15
C LYS A 174 20.43 14.62 5.51
N ARG A 175 19.36 15.24 4.99
CA ARG A 175 18.97 16.62 5.39
C ARG A 175 18.34 16.68 6.77
N MET A 176 17.51 15.70 7.13
CA MET A 176 16.79 15.65 8.41
C MET A 176 17.71 15.24 9.58
N TYR A 177 18.71 14.41 9.31
CA TYR A 177 19.64 13.83 10.29
C TYR A 177 21.09 13.96 9.79
N PRO A 178 21.65 15.18 9.75
CA PRO A 178 22.96 15.43 9.16
C PRO A 178 24.12 14.74 9.89
N ASP A 179 23.93 14.42 11.18
CA ASP A 179 24.92 13.73 12.02
C ASP A 179 24.83 12.19 11.90
N HIS A 180 23.84 11.64 11.18
CA HIS A 180 23.69 10.21 10.98
C HIS A 180 24.26 9.77 9.62
N GLU A 181 25.06 8.70 9.62
CA GLU A 181 25.59 8.12 8.39
C GLU A 181 24.57 7.21 7.70
N PHE A 182 24.24 7.53 6.45
CA PHE A 182 23.36 6.73 5.60
C PHE A 182 24.15 6.01 4.49
N PRO A 183 23.67 4.85 4.02
CA PRO A 183 24.30 4.16 2.89
C PRO A 183 24.17 4.96 1.59
N ASP A 184 24.94 4.58 0.58
CA ASP A 184 24.79 5.15 -0.75
C ASP A 184 23.48 4.71 -1.43
N PRO A 185 22.87 5.60 -2.23
CA PRO A 185 21.70 5.27 -3.04
C PRO A 185 21.92 4.04 -3.94
N PRO A 186 20.87 3.23 -4.21
CA PRO A 186 20.98 2.14 -5.17
C PRO A 186 21.36 2.65 -6.57
N GLU A 187 22.27 1.94 -7.24
CA GLU A 187 22.60 2.23 -8.64
C GLU A 187 21.42 1.88 -9.54
N ASN A 188 21.07 2.76 -10.48
CA ASN A 188 20.01 2.56 -11.47
C ASN A 188 18.64 2.17 -10.88
N GLU A 189 18.28 2.73 -9.71
CA GLU A 189 17.05 2.38 -8.99
C GLU A 189 15.78 2.48 -9.84
N GLY A 190 15.74 3.46 -10.75
CA GLY A 190 14.59 3.78 -11.58
C GLY A 190 13.49 4.51 -10.81
N ILE A 191 12.31 4.60 -11.43
CA ILE A 191 11.12 5.23 -10.85
C ILE A 191 9.84 4.55 -11.34
N ASP A 192 8.87 4.42 -10.46
CA ASP A 192 7.52 4.01 -10.85
C ASP A 192 6.81 5.19 -11.53
N MET A 193 6.55 5.12 -12.83
CA MET A 193 5.94 6.22 -13.58
C MET A 193 4.41 6.07 -13.72
N ALA A 194 3.76 5.38 -12.77
CA ALA A 194 2.31 5.21 -12.78
C ALA A 194 1.56 6.56 -12.76
N ASN A 195 0.65 6.73 -13.72
CA ASN A 195 -0.45 7.66 -13.62
C ASN A 195 -1.60 7.00 -12.86
N VAL A 196 -1.66 7.22 -11.54
CA VAL A 196 -2.66 6.59 -10.66
C VAL A 196 -3.99 7.34 -10.76
N THR A 197 -4.87 6.90 -11.67
CA THR A 197 -6.14 7.59 -11.96
C THR A 197 -7.12 7.56 -10.78
N GLY A 198 -6.96 6.61 -9.86
CA GLY A 198 -7.71 6.52 -8.60
C GLY A 198 -7.27 7.50 -7.51
N ARG A 199 -6.10 8.14 -7.64
CA ARG A 199 -5.55 9.04 -6.60
C ARG A 199 -6.48 10.23 -6.27
N PRO A 200 -7.07 10.95 -7.24
CA PRO A 200 -8.00 12.03 -6.93
C PRO A 200 -9.23 11.58 -6.13
N ARG A 201 -9.67 10.31 -6.27
CA ARG A 201 -10.78 9.77 -5.47
C ARG A 201 -10.36 9.65 -4.00
N ALA A 202 -9.17 9.12 -3.73
CA ALA A 202 -8.64 9.03 -2.37
C ALA A 202 -8.48 10.42 -1.73
N GLU A 203 -7.98 11.42 -2.47
CA GLU A 203 -7.87 12.80 -1.98
C GLU A 203 -9.24 13.41 -1.66
N ARG A 204 -10.28 13.15 -2.47
CA ARG A 204 -11.65 13.58 -2.16
C ARG A 204 -12.19 12.94 -0.88
N LEU A 205 -11.92 11.66 -0.66
CA LEU A 205 -12.33 10.94 0.56
C LEU A 205 -11.61 11.48 1.81
N LEU A 206 -10.32 11.78 1.70
CA LEU A 206 -9.58 12.46 2.77
C LEU A 206 -10.15 13.85 3.06
N LYS A 207 -10.49 14.62 2.02
CA LYS A 207 -11.12 15.94 2.15
C LYS A 207 -12.49 15.87 2.82
N TRP A 208 -13.28 14.85 2.51
CA TRP A 208 -14.55 14.58 3.18
C TRP A 208 -14.37 14.32 4.69
N LEU A 209 -13.25 13.72 5.11
CA LEU A 209 -12.84 13.58 6.52
C LEU A 209 -12.12 14.82 7.10
N GLY A 210 -12.13 15.95 6.40
CA GLY A 210 -11.50 17.20 6.87
C GLY A 210 -9.97 17.25 6.71
N ARG A 211 -9.39 16.43 5.82
CA ARG A 211 -7.95 16.45 5.51
C ARG A 211 -7.72 16.94 4.08
N ASP A 212 -6.99 18.04 3.94
CA ASP A 212 -6.66 18.58 2.62
C ASP A 212 -5.46 17.83 2.03
N GLY A 213 -5.77 16.76 1.29
CA GLY A 213 -4.79 15.89 0.66
C GLY A 213 -4.09 14.91 1.60
N PHE A 214 -3.12 14.20 1.04
CA PHE A 214 -2.27 13.29 1.78
C PHE A 214 -1.26 14.03 2.65
N ARG A 215 -0.92 13.44 3.79
CA ARG A 215 0.13 13.90 4.69
C ARG A 215 1.48 13.94 3.94
N PRO A 216 2.32 14.95 4.19
CA PRO A 216 3.65 15.04 3.57
C PRO A 216 4.55 13.85 3.92
N MET A 217 5.26 13.33 2.91
CA MET A 217 6.20 12.21 3.05
C MET A 217 7.24 12.42 4.16
N GLU A 218 7.87 13.59 4.22
CA GLU A 218 8.93 13.88 5.20
C GLU A 218 8.43 13.80 6.65
N GLU A 219 7.18 14.20 6.91
CA GLU A 219 6.63 14.07 8.26
C GLU A 219 6.38 12.60 8.65
N SER A 220 5.90 11.78 7.71
CA SER A 220 5.71 10.34 7.91
C SER A 220 7.04 9.63 8.19
N MET A 221 8.07 9.95 7.39
CA MET A 221 9.43 9.44 7.59
C MET A 221 10.00 9.88 8.93
N LYS A 222 9.89 11.18 9.25
CA LYS A 222 10.45 11.77 10.46
C LYS A 222 9.85 11.15 11.71
N GLU A 223 8.53 10.99 11.79
CA GLU A 223 7.87 10.35 12.93
C GLU A 223 8.39 8.93 13.23
N VAL A 224 8.76 8.17 12.19
CA VAL A 224 9.34 6.83 12.37
C VAL A 224 10.81 6.93 12.75
N CYS A 225 11.59 7.73 12.02
CA CYS A 225 13.03 7.85 12.26
C CYS A 225 13.39 8.46 13.62
N ASP A 226 12.56 9.36 14.16
CA ASP A 226 12.72 9.90 15.52
C ASP A 226 12.62 8.81 16.62
N THR A 227 12.22 7.58 16.28
CA THR A 227 12.20 6.44 17.20
C THR A 227 13.39 5.49 17.04
N PHE A 228 14.30 5.77 16.10
CA PHE A 228 15.54 5.03 15.91
C PHE A 228 16.75 5.67 16.61
N VAL A 229 16.62 6.93 17.03
CA VAL A 229 17.66 7.70 17.72
C VAL A 229 17.74 7.38 19.20
#